data_AF-A0A3G1CVH7-F1
#
_entry.id   AF-A0A3G1CVH7-F1
#
_cell.length_a   1.000
_cell.length_b   1.000
_cell.length_c   1.000
_cell.angle_alpha   90.00
_cell.angle_beta   90.00
_cell.angle_gamma   90.00
#
_symmetry.space_group_name_H-M   'P 1'
#
loop_
_entity.id
_entity.type
_entity.pdbx_description
1 polymer ?
#
loop_
_entity_poly.entity_id
_entity_poly.type
_entity_poly.pdbx_seq_one_letter_code
_entity_poly.pdbx_strand_id
1 'polypeptide(L)'
;RVGLVRVERAVRERLSLGDLDAIMPQDLINAKPISAAVKEFFGSSQLSQFMDQNNPLSEVTHKRRISALGPGGLTRERAGFEVRDVHVTHYGRVCPIETPEGPNIGLINSLSTYARTNDFGFLETPYRKVVDGAVTDEVDYLSAIEEGQFVIAQANADLNDDNGFVEELITCRHKGESTLMPRDDIQYMDVSPQQVISVAAALIPFLEHDDANRALMGS
;
A
#
# COMPACT_ATOMS: atom_id res chain seq x y z
N ARG A 1 14.31 -0.82 18.86
CA ARG A 1 14.71 0.47 19.48
C ARG A 1 14.32 0.57 20.96
N VAL A 2 13.02 0.53 21.33
CA VAL A 2 12.57 0.72 22.73
C VAL A 2 13.25 -0.23 23.72
N GLY A 3 13.37 -1.52 23.38
CA GLY A 3 14.09 -2.50 24.22
C GLY A 3 15.58 -2.15 24.42
N LEU A 4 16.26 -1.67 23.38
CA LEU A 4 17.67 -1.25 23.46
C LEU A 4 17.85 0.00 24.33
N VAL A 5 16.95 0.98 24.24
CA VAL A 5 16.98 2.18 25.11
C VAL A 5 16.85 1.80 26.59
N ARG A 6 16.02 0.80 26.91
CA ARG A 6 15.91 0.27 28.28
C ARG A 6 17.21 -0.40 28.73
N VAL A 7 17.87 -1.16 27.85
CA VAL A 7 19.17 -1.79 28.12
C VAL A 7 20.26 -0.73 28.31
N GLU A 8 20.34 0.26 27.44
CA GLU A 8 21.30 1.37 27.51
C GLU A 8 21.23 2.08 28.86
N ARG A 9 20.02 2.42 29.32
CA ARG A 9 19.82 3.05 30.63
C ARG A 9 20.35 2.18 31.77
N ALA A 10 20.02 0.89 31.78
CA ALA A 10 20.48 -0.04 32.82
C ALA A 10 22.01 -0.22 32.80
N VAL A 11 22.61 -0.26 31.61
CA VAL A 11 24.08 -0.31 31.45
C VAL A 11 24.72 0.96 32.01
N ARG A 12 24.19 2.14 31.67
CA ARG A 12 24.71 3.43 32.15
C ARG A 12 24.64 3.58 33.66
N GLU A 13 23.54 3.14 34.28
CA GLU A 13 23.38 3.10 35.74
C GLU A 13 24.41 2.17 36.40
N ARG A 14 24.66 0.97 35.84
CA ARG A 14 25.67 0.02 36.36
C ARG A 14 27.09 0.55 36.22
N LEU A 15 27.42 1.19 35.09
CA LEU A 15 28.72 1.82 34.88
C LEU A 15 29.00 2.98 35.85
N SER A 16 27.95 3.58 36.41
CA SER A 16 28.08 4.70 37.35
C SER A 16 28.26 4.25 38.81
N LEU A 17 27.89 3.00 39.12
CA LEU A 17 27.89 2.45 40.48
C LEU A 17 28.94 1.35 40.72
N GLY A 18 29.49 0.77 39.64
CA GLY A 18 30.38 -0.39 39.71
C GLY A 18 31.87 -0.03 39.69
N ASP A 19 32.68 -0.88 40.33
CA ASP A 19 34.13 -0.88 40.19
C ASP A 19 34.51 -1.42 38.81
N LEU A 20 35.14 -0.59 37.98
CA LEU A 20 35.33 -0.85 36.55
C LEU A 20 36.40 -1.92 36.27
N ASP A 21 37.28 -2.19 37.23
CA ASP A 21 38.42 -3.09 37.04
C ASP A 21 38.03 -4.58 36.95
N ALA A 22 36.86 -4.95 37.47
CA ALA A 22 36.39 -6.34 37.51
C ALA A 22 35.21 -6.65 36.57
N ILE A 23 34.67 -5.65 35.87
CA ILE A 23 33.44 -5.79 35.08
C ILE A 23 33.76 -6.16 33.64
N MET A 24 33.22 -7.30 33.17
CA MET A 24 33.28 -7.67 31.75
C MET A 24 32.03 -7.17 31.01
N PRO A 25 32.12 -6.88 29.69
CA PRO A 25 30.98 -6.36 28.92
C PRO A 25 29.71 -7.24 28.97
N GLN A 26 29.87 -8.56 29.08
CA GLN A 26 28.76 -9.50 29.20
C GLN A 26 27.94 -9.33 30.49
N ASP A 27 28.56 -8.84 31.57
CA ASP A 27 27.91 -8.66 32.87
C ASP A 27 27.00 -7.41 32.87
N LEU A 28 27.26 -6.48 31.95
CA LEU A 28 26.48 -5.27 31.75
C LEU A 28 25.22 -5.50 30.91
N ILE A 29 25.25 -6.47 29.99
CA ILE A 29 24.19 -6.68 29.01
C ILE A 29 23.13 -7.63 29.57
N ASN A 30 21.91 -7.13 29.74
CA ASN A 30 20.73 -7.95 30.05
C ASN A 30 19.82 -8.05 28.83
N ALA A 31 19.63 -9.26 28.31
CA ALA A 31 18.76 -9.50 27.15
C ALA A 31 17.25 -9.49 27.49
N LYS A 32 16.87 -9.65 28.77
CA LYS A 32 15.45 -9.76 29.19
C LYS A 32 14.57 -8.58 28.70
N PRO A 33 15.00 -7.30 28.78
CA PRO A 33 14.19 -6.19 28.29
C PRO A 33 13.94 -6.21 26.78
N ILE A 34 14.91 -6.75 26.00
CA ILE A 34 14.77 -6.88 24.55
C ILE A 34 13.73 -7.96 24.25
N SER A 35 13.89 -9.16 24.82
CA SER A 35 12.96 -10.27 24.60
C SER A 35 11.54 -9.94 25.10
N ALA A 36 11.41 -9.23 26.23
CA ALA A 36 10.12 -8.79 26.75
C ALA A 36 9.43 -7.81 25.79
N ALA A 37 10.14 -6.82 25.25
CA ALA A 37 9.56 -5.87 24.29
C ALA A 37 9.10 -6.54 22.99
N VAL A 38 9.84 -7.54 22.51
CA VAL A 38 9.44 -8.32 21.31
C VAL A 38 8.21 -9.18 21.61
N LYS A 39 8.18 -9.88 22.75
CA LYS A 39 7.02 -10.68 23.16
C LYS A 39 5.77 -9.84 23.38
N GLU A 40 5.91 -8.67 23.99
CA GLU A 40 4.83 -7.70 24.17
C GLU A 40 4.27 -7.26 22.82
N PHE A 41 5.14 -6.90 21.86
CA PHE A 41 4.69 -6.52 20.52
C PHE A 41 3.89 -7.64 19.83
N PHE A 42 4.44 -8.85 19.71
CA PHE A 42 3.74 -9.94 19.01
C PHE A 42 2.55 -10.51 19.80
N GLY A 43 2.54 -10.38 21.13
CA GLY A 43 1.49 -10.92 21.99
C GLY A 43 0.29 -10.01 22.19
N SER A 44 0.47 -8.68 22.15
CA SER A 44 -0.61 -7.73 22.47
C SER A 44 -0.81 -6.59 21.47
N SER A 45 0.00 -6.48 20.41
CA SER A 45 -0.23 -5.46 19.38
C SER A 45 -1.50 -5.73 18.58
N GLN A 46 -2.28 -4.68 18.30
CA GLN A 46 -3.44 -4.75 17.40
C GLN A 46 -3.08 -5.14 15.96
N LEU A 47 -1.83 -4.90 15.56
CA LEU A 47 -1.30 -5.28 14.25
C LEU A 47 -0.80 -6.73 14.21
N SER A 48 -0.61 -7.37 15.37
CA SER A 48 -0.27 -8.79 15.46
C SER A 48 -1.55 -9.60 15.58
N GLN A 49 -2.10 -9.99 14.44
CA GLN A 49 -3.41 -10.65 14.36
C GLN A 49 -3.26 -12.15 14.18
N PHE A 50 -4.26 -12.90 14.65
CA PHE A 50 -4.38 -14.31 14.29
C PHE A 50 -4.67 -14.42 12.79
N MET A 51 -3.85 -15.22 12.12
CA MET A 51 -3.90 -15.37 10.68
C MET A 51 -5.20 -16.04 10.24
N ASP A 52 -5.95 -15.37 9.37
CA ASP A 52 -7.08 -15.97 8.65
C ASP A 52 -6.58 -17.09 7.74
N GLN A 53 -7.06 -18.30 7.99
CA GLN A 53 -6.65 -19.54 7.32
C GLN A 53 -7.85 -20.34 6.82
N ASN A 54 -8.98 -19.67 6.54
CA ASN A 54 -10.15 -20.35 6.00
C ASN A 54 -9.88 -20.97 4.62
N ASN A 55 -9.11 -20.29 3.78
CA ASN A 55 -8.64 -20.78 2.48
C ASN A 55 -7.36 -20.01 2.05
N PRO A 56 -6.66 -20.44 0.98
CA PRO A 56 -5.43 -19.77 0.53
C PRO A 56 -5.62 -18.29 0.15
N LEU A 57 -6.78 -17.91 -0.38
CA LEU A 57 -7.06 -16.51 -0.71
C LEU A 57 -7.17 -15.66 0.55
N SER A 58 -7.88 -16.13 1.58
CA SER A 58 -7.96 -15.45 2.89
C SER A 58 -6.57 -15.19 3.47
N GLU A 59 -5.66 -16.14 3.33
CA GLU A 59 -4.28 -16.01 3.79
C GLU A 59 -3.52 -14.90 3.05
N VAL A 60 -3.58 -14.91 1.73
CA VAL A 60 -2.90 -13.95 0.85
C VAL A 60 -3.46 -12.55 1.06
N THR A 61 -4.78 -12.43 1.09
CA THR A 61 -5.49 -11.17 1.34
C THR A 61 -5.12 -10.61 2.70
N HIS A 62 -5.15 -11.41 3.77
CA HIS A 62 -4.84 -10.92 5.12
C HIS A 62 -3.41 -10.36 5.23
N LYS A 63 -2.43 -11.01 4.59
CA LYS A 63 -1.04 -10.53 4.54
C LYS A 63 -0.87 -9.22 3.74
N ARG A 64 -1.81 -8.89 2.86
CA ARG A 64 -1.80 -7.68 2.00
C ARG A 64 -2.72 -6.56 2.50
N ARG A 65 -3.32 -6.71 3.68
CA ARG A 65 -4.16 -5.67 4.30
C ARG A 65 -3.31 -4.54 4.85
N ILE A 66 -3.83 -3.33 4.70
CA ILE A 66 -3.32 -2.09 5.26
C ILE A 66 -4.36 -1.58 6.25
N SER A 67 -3.94 -1.28 7.47
CA SER A 67 -4.81 -0.80 8.55
C SER A 67 -4.42 0.61 8.96
N ALA A 68 -5.38 1.54 8.93
CA ALA A 68 -5.24 2.86 9.53
C ALA A 68 -5.37 2.84 11.06
N LEU A 69 -5.83 1.72 11.62
CA LEU A 69 -5.97 1.50 13.06
C LEU A 69 -4.67 0.95 13.66
N GLY A 70 -4.37 1.35 14.89
CA GLY A 70 -3.24 0.83 15.68
C GLY A 70 -2.51 1.91 16.46
N PRO A 71 -1.43 1.56 17.17
CA PRO A 71 -0.60 2.52 17.89
C PRO A 71 -0.05 3.60 16.94
N GLY A 72 -0.38 4.87 17.19
CA GLY A 72 0.01 6.00 16.33
C GLY A 72 -0.89 6.22 15.11
N GLY A 73 -1.89 5.37 14.90
CA GLY A 73 -2.90 5.53 13.86
C GLY A 73 -4.19 6.18 14.37
N LEU A 74 -5.29 5.94 13.65
CA LEU A 74 -6.61 6.43 13.99
C LEU A 74 -7.31 5.52 15.00
N THR A 75 -8.22 6.11 15.78
CA THR A 75 -9.22 5.36 16.54
C THR A 75 -10.55 5.38 15.79
N ARG A 76 -11.38 4.35 15.95
CA ARG A 76 -12.68 4.23 15.26
C ARG A 76 -13.58 5.45 15.47
N GLU A 77 -13.56 6.02 16.67
CA GLU A 77 -14.37 7.17 17.08
C GLU A 77 -13.88 8.50 16.47
N ARG A 78 -12.58 8.60 16.17
CA ARG A 78 -11.97 9.80 15.58
C ARG A 78 -11.92 9.74 14.06
N ALA A 79 -12.18 8.58 13.48
CA ALA A 79 -12.23 8.38 12.03
C ALA A 79 -13.55 8.92 11.45
N GLY A 80 -13.50 10.18 11.00
CA GLY A 80 -14.58 10.83 10.27
C GLY A 80 -14.81 10.27 8.87
N PHE A 81 -15.67 10.92 8.11
CA PHE A 81 -16.03 10.50 6.75
C PHE A 81 -14.84 10.65 5.78
N GLU A 82 -14.10 11.75 5.85
CA GLU A 82 -13.02 12.09 4.91
C GLU A 82 -11.90 11.04 4.84
N VAL A 83 -11.58 10.40 5.98
CA VAL A 83 -10.53 9.37 6.04
C VAL A 83 -10.99 7.99 5.58
N ARG A 84 -12.30 7.78 5.43
CA ARG A 84 -12.91 6.51 4.98
C ARG A 84 -13.24 6.52 3.50
N ASP A 85 -13.28 7.71 2.89
CA ASP A 85 -13.66 7.88 1.50
C ASP A 85 -12.53 7.44 0.56
N VAL A 86 -12.90 7.14 -0.69
CA VAL A 86 -11.95 6.71 -1.71
C VAL A 86 -11.29 7.94 -2.31
N HIS A 87 -9.99 8.10 -2.06
CA HIS A 87 -9.21 9.18 -2.65
C HIS A 87 -8.71 8.80 -4.05
N VAL A 88 -8.62 9.78 -4.96
CA VAL A 88 -8.17 9.58 -6.35
C VAL A 88 -6.78 8.93 -6.45
N THR A 89 -5.89 9.23 -5.49
CA THR A 89 -4.53 8.66 -5.46
C THR A 89 -4.49 7.19 -5.05
N HIS A 90 -5.60 6.61 -4.59
CA HIS A 90 -5.68 5.18 -4.32
C HIS A 90 -5.59 4.35 -5.61
N TYR A 91 -5.87 4.96 -6.77
CA TYR A 91 -5.77 4.31 -8.06
C TYR A 91 -4.44 3.57 -8.23
N GLY A 92 -4.49 2.26 -8.48
CA GLY A 92 -3.31 1.41 -8.65
C GLY A 92 -2.54 1.07 -7.37
N ARG A 93 -2.94 1.59 -6.20
CA ARG A 93 -2.22 1.46 -4.92
C ARG A 93 -3.03 0.72 -3.86
N VAL A 94 -4.25 1.15 -3.65
CA VAL A 94 -5.19 0.59 -2.66
C VAL A 94 -6.47 0.24 -3.39
N CYS A 95 -6.98 -0.97 -3.16
CA CYS A 95 -8.21 -1.41 -3.80
C CYS A 95 -9.39 -0.58 -3.28
N PRO A 96 -10.20 0.02 -4.17
CA PRO A 96 -11.37 0.81 -3.77
C PRO A 96 -12.59 -0.05 -3.40
N ILE A 97 -12.57 -1.35 -3.71
CA ILE A 97 -13.69 -2.27 -3.51
C ILE A 97 -13.52 -3.07 -2.22
N GLU A 98 -12.33 -3.62 -2.00
CA GLU A 98 -12.10 -4.56 -0.90
C GLU A 98 -11.85 -3.84 0.43
N THR A 99 -12.92 -3.70 1.21
CA THR A 99 -12.91 -3.19 2.60
C THR A 99 -13.97 -3.94 3.42
N PRO A 100 -13.74 -4.21 4.72
CA PRO A 100 -14.77 -4.78 5.57
C PRO A 100 -15.99 -3.87 5.67
N GLU A 101 -17.18 -4.47 5.67
CA GLU A 101 -18.41 -3.76 6.00
C GLU A 101 -18.49 -3.37 7.49
N GLY A 102 -19.37 -2.42 7.80
CA GLY A 102 -19.65 -1.98 9.16
C GLY A 102 -18.64 -0.98 9.70
N PRO A 103 -18.25 -1.04 10.99
CA PRO A 103 -17.54 0.06 11.65
C PRO A 103 -16.11 0.29 11.15
N ASN A 104 -15.51 -0.68 10.47
CA ASN A 104 -14.14 -0.61 9.93
C ASN A 104 -14.09 -0.22 8.45
N ILE A 105 -15.23 0.10 7.82
CA ILE A 105 -15.26 0.51 6.41
C ILE A 105 -14.32 1.70 6.16
N GLY A 106 -13.47 1.57 5.14
CA GLY A 106 -12.47 2.57 4.74
C GLY A 106 -11.26 2.69 5.68
N LEU A 107 -11.19 1.91 6.77
CA LEU A 107 -10.07 1.92 7.71
C LEU A 107 -9.15 0.71 7.57
N ILE A 108 -9.65 -0.33 6.92
CA ILE A 108 -8.89 -1.52 6.55
C ILE A 108 -9.13 -1.70 5.07
N ASN A 109 -8.06 -1.63 4.29
CA ASN A 109 -8.11 -1.82 2.85
C ASN A 109 -7.07 -2.85 2.43
N SER A 110 -7.19 -3.35 1.21
CA SER A 110 -6.23 -4.27 0.62
C SER A 110 -5.37 -3.57 -0.43
N LEU A 111 -4.09 -3.95 -0.53
CA LEU A 111 -3.21 -3.50 -1.60
C LEU A 111 -3.74 -3.92 -2.97
N SER A 112 -3.68 -3.02 -3.94
CA SER A 112 -3.95 -3.36 -5.35
C SER A 112 -2.92 -4.36 -5.90
N THR A 113 -3.23 -4.96 -7.04
CA THR A 113 -2.48 -6.10 -7.60
C THR A 113 -0.98 -5.81 -7.80
N TYR A 114 -0.65 -4.71 -8.49
CA TYR A 114 0.73 -4.35 -8.83
C TYR A 114 1.37 -3.32 -7.89
N ALA A 115 0.64 -2.88 -6.86
CA ALA A 115 1.13 -1.90 -5.90
C ALA A 115 2.37 -2.43 -5.15
N ARG A 116 3.35 -1.56 -4.94
CA ARG A 116 4.51 -1.84 -4.09
C ARG A 116 4.78 -0.68 -3.13
N THR A 117 5.60 -0.94 -2.12
CA THR A 117 6.08 0.09 -1.19
C THR A 117 7.54 0.40 -1.51
N ASN A 118 7.90 1.68 -1.56
CA ASN A 118 9.28 2.10 -1.76
C ASN A 118 10.06 2.22 -0.45
N ASP A 119 11.35 2.58 -0.54
CA ASP A 119 12.26 2.65 0.61
C ASP A 119 11.82 3.67 1.68
N PHE A 120 11.00 4.66 1.30
CA PHE A 120 10.45 5.67 2.21
C PHE A 120 9.11 5.25 2.83
N GLY A 121 8.52 4.15 2.38
CA GLY A 121 7.21 3.69 2.85
C GLY A 121 6.02 4.21 2.03
N PHE A 122 6.23 4.89 0.90
CA PHE A 122 5.14 5.32 0.02
C PHE A 122 4.71 4.21 -0.93
N LEU A 123 3.43 4.23 -1.29
CA LEU A 123 2.86 3.31 -2.28
C LEU A 123 3.14 3.81 -3.70
N GLU A 124 3.65 2.90 -4.52
CA GLU A 124 3.94 3.11 -5.94
C GLU A 124 3.14 2.13 -6.79
N THR A 125 2.86 2.52 -8.02
CA THR A 125 2.19 1.69 -9.01
C THR A 125 2.90 1.81 -10.36
N PRO A 126 2.96 0.74 -11.17
CA PRO A 126 3.73 0.75 -12.40
C PRO A 126 2.96 1.38 -13.57
N TYR A 127 3.69 2.06 -14.44
CA TYR A 127 3.20 2.63 -15.68
C TYR A 127 4.18 2.37 -16.83
N ARG A 128 3.66 2.15 -18.04
CA ARG A 128 4.45 2.08 -19.26
C ARG A 128 4.77 3.48 -19.75
N LYS A 129 6.02 3.75 -20.10
CA LYS A 129 6.44 5.06 -20.60
C LYS A 129 6.05 5.26 -22.05
N VAL A 130 5.58 6.45 -22.40
CA VAL A 130 5.30 6.86 -23.78
C VAL A 130 6.41 7.79 -24.25
N VAL A 131 7.05 7.45 -25.37
CA VAL A 131 8.14 8.23 -25.96
C VAL A 131 7.81 8.48 -27.43
N ASP A 132 7.85 9.75 -27.85
CA ASP A 132 7.55 10.18 -29.21
C ASP A 132 6.21 9.63 -29.75
N GLY A 133 5.19 9.57 -28.88
CA GLY A 133 3.84 9.09 -29.21
C GLY A 133 3.68 7.56 -29.27
N ALA A 134 4.73 6.79 -28.99
CA ALA A 134 4.71 5.33 -28.94
C ALA A 134 4.84 4.80 -27.50
N VAL A 135 3.99 3.84 -27.14
CA VAL A 135 4.03 3.17 -25.83
C VAL A 135 5.18 2.15 -25.82
N THR A 136 6.07 2.27 -24.84
CA THR A 136 7.24 1.41 -24.70
C THR A 136 7.00 0.27 -23.69
N ASP A 137 7.92 -0.69 -23.66
CA ASP A 137 7.94 -1.75 -22.63
C ASP A 137 8.74 -1.35 -21.38
N GLU A 138 9.25 -0.12 -21.33
CA GLU A 138 9.88 0.44 -20.13
C GLU A 138 8.79 0.74 -19.09
N VAL A 139 8.93 0.16 -17.90
CA VAL A 139 7.98 0.30 -16.80
C VAL A 139 8.61 1.06 -15.65
N ASP A 140 8.05 2.24 -15.37
CA ASP A 140 8.41 3.04 -14.21
C ASP A 140 7.37 2.90 -13.11
N TYR A 141 7.82 2.81 -11.87
CA TYR A 141 6.95 2.84 -10.71
C TYR A 141 6.88 4.26 -10.17
N LEU A 142 5.67 4.81 -10.11
CA LEU A 142 5.45 6.19 -9.70
C LEU A 142 4.70 6.23 -8.37
N SER A 143 5.20 7.04 -7.45
CA SER A 143 4.48 7.44 -6.24
C SER A 143 3.30 8.36 -6.59
N ALA A 144 2.37 8.55 -5.66
CA ALA A 144 1.22 9.44 -5.87
C ALA A 144 1.63 10.90 -6.15
N ILE A 145 2.81 11.32 -5.67
CA ILE A 145 3.33 12.67 -5.85
C ILE A 145 3.88 12.85 -7.26
N GLU A 146 4.61 11.85 -7.76
CA GLU A 146 5.16 11.85 -9.12
C GLU A 146 4.05 11.70 -10.16
N GLU A 147 3.09 10.79 -9.93
CA GLU A 147 1.95 10.56 -10.82
C GLU A 147 1.19 11.86 -11.15
N GLY A 148 1.00 12.74 -10.16
CA GLY A 148 0.29 14.00 -10.34
C GLY A 148 0.95 15.00 -11.31
N GLN A 149 2.19 14.74 -11.74
CA GLN A 149 2.92 15.56 -12.71
C GLN A 149 2.74 15.10 -14.16
N PHE A 150 2.18 13.91 -14.37
CA PHE A 150 2.12 13.28 -15.68
C PHE A 150 0.67 13.10 -16.17
N VAL A 151 0.53 13.04 -17.49
CA VAL A 151 -0.72 12.65 -18.16
C VAL A 151 -0.67 11.15 -18.46
N ILE A 152 -1.63 10.40 -17.91
CA ILE A 152 -1.61 8.93 -17.93
C ILE A 152 -2.82 8.38 -18.66
N ALA A 153 -2.59 7.67 -19.77
CA ALA A 153 -3.62 6.98 -20.52
C ALA A 153 -4.09 5.69 -19.82
N GLN A 154 -5.36 5.32 -20.07
CA GLN A 154 -5.92 4.06 -19.57
C GLN A 154 -5.36 2.83 -20.30
N ALA A 155 -5.39 1.67 -19.64
CA ALA A 155 -4.81 0.43 -20.17
C ALA A 155 -5.53 -0.11 -21.42
N ASN A 156 -6.78 0.31 -21.63
CA ASN A 156 -7.65 -0.10 -22.73
C ASN A 156 -7.66 0.89 -23.90
N ALA A 157 -6.75 1.88 -23.92
CA ALA A 157 -6.60 2.76 -25.07
C ALA A 157 -6.10 1.95 -26.28
N ASP A 158 -6.73 2.14 -27.44
CA ASP A 158 -6.41 1.39 -28.65
C ASP A 158 -5.05 1.83 -29.22
N LEU A 159 -4.18 0.84 -29.46
CA LEU A 159 -2.85 1.02 -30.04
C LEU A 159 -2.77 0.41 -31.44
N ASN A 160 -1.94 1.00 -32.30
CA ASN A 160 -1.61 0.47 -33.62
C ASN A 160 -0.43 -0.53 -33.53
N ASP A 161 -0.05 -1.13 -34.67
CA ASP A 161 1.02 -2.13 -34.75
C ASP A 161 2.41 -1.59 -34.33
N ASP A 162 2.61 -0.28 -34.36
CA ASP A 162 3.84 0.41 -33.94
C ASP A 162 3.77 0.91 -32.47
N ASN A 163 2.79 0.46 -31.69
CA ASN A 163 2.49 0.90 -30.33
C ASN A 163 2.10 2.40 -30.18
N GLY A 164 1.74 3.07 -31.27
CA GLY A 164 1.18 4.43 -31.22
C GLY A 164 -0.32 4.41 -30.95
N PHE A 165 -0.86 5.49 -30.38
CA PHE A 165 -2.31 5.61 -30.17
C PHE A 165 -3.08 5.77 -31.50
N VAL A 166 -4.17 5.01 -31.65
CA VAL A 166 -5.04 5.03 -32.84
C VAL A 166 -5.85 6.32 -32.90
N GLU A 167 -6.41 6.73 -31.77
CA GLU A 167 -7.25 7.94 -31.66
C GLU A 167 -6.38 9.21 -31.52
N GLU A 168 -6.93 10.36 -31.92
CA GLU A 168 -6.24 11.65 -31.72
C GLU A 168 -6.39 12.18 -30.29
N LEU A 169 -7.53 11.90 -29.64
CA LEU A 169 -7.85 12.30 -28.28
C LEU A 169 -7.97 11.06 -27.39
N ILE A 170 -7.11 10.95 -26.40
CA ILE A 170 -7.00 9.78 -25.53
C ILE A 170 -7.62 10.08 -24.17
N THR A 171 -8.43 9.13 -23.69
CA THR A 171 -8.95 9.17 -22.32
C THR A 171 -7.80 8.95 -21.34
N CYS A 172 -7.55 9.96 -20.51
CA CYS A 172 -6.43 9.98 -19.60
C CYS A 172 -6.80 10.55 -18.24
N ARG A 173 -5.92 10.33 -17.27
CA ARG A 173 -5.96 10.95 -15.95
C ARG A 173 -4.84 11.96 -15.83
N HIS A 174 -5.16 13.15 -15.35
CA HIS A 174 -4.19 14.18 -15.04
C HIS A 174 -4.65 14.97 -13.81
N LYS A 175 -3.78 15.10 -12.81
CA LYS A 175 -4.06 15.81 -11.54
C LYS A 175 -5.34 15.35 -10.82
N GLY A 176 -5.66 14.06 -10.91
CA GLY A 176 -6.84 13.46 -10.26
C GLY A 176 -8.15 13.61 -11.04
N GLU A 177 -8.13 14.24 -12.21
CA GLU A 177 -9.30 14.36 -13.08
C GLU A 177 -9.17 13.46 -14.31
N SER A 178 -10.30 12.88 -14.73
CA SER A 178 -10.42 12.14 -15.99
C SER A 178 -10.81 13.11 -17.11
N THR A 179 -10.01 13.18 -18.17
CA THR A 179 -10.22 14.08 -19.30
C THR A 179 -9.75 13.45 -20.62
N LEU A 180 -9.99 14.15 -21.73
CA LEU A 180 -9.45 13.81 -23.05
C LEU A 180 -8.29 14.75 -23.36
N MET A 181 -7.14 14.18 -23.75
CA MET A 181 -5.99 14.96 -24.19
C MET A 181 -5.45 14.45 -25.54
N PRO A 182 -4.82 15.31 -26.35
CA PRO A 182 -4.11 14.89 -27.55
C PRO A 182 -3.13 13.75 -27.25
N ARG A 183 -3.00 12.78 -28.15
CA ARG A 183 -2.06 11.65 -27.98
C ARG A 183 -0.61 12.10 -27.76
N ASP A 184 -0.23 13.27 -28.29
CA ASP A 184 1.12 13.84 -28.16
C ASP A 184 1.41 14.35 -26.74
N ASP A 185 0.38 14.61 -25.94
CA ASP A 185 0.50 15.06 -24.54
C ASP A 185 0.57 13.87 -23.55
N ILE A 186 0.33 12.63 -24.01
CA ILE A 186 0.34 11.44 -23.16
C ILE A 186 1.79 11.05 -22.84
N GLN A 187 2.10 10.90 -21.56
CA GLN A 187 3.45 10.61 -21.08
C GLN A 187 3.62 9.18 -20.55
N TYR A 188 2.53 8.62 -20.00
CA TYR A 188 2.51 7.27 -19.44
C TYR A 188 1.19 6.57 -19.77
N MET A 189 1.18 5.24 -19.67
CA MET A 189 0.00 4.41 -19.83
C MET A 189 -0.05 3.36 -18.72
N ASP A 190 -1.26 3.06 -18.25
CA ASP A 190 -1.53 1.96 -17.33
C ASP A 190 -1.01 0.61 -17.87
N VAL A 191 -0.48 -0.26 -16.99
CA VAL A 191 0.07 -1.57 -17.42
C VAL A 191 -1.03 -2.59 -17.69
N SER A 192 -2.09 -2.58 -16.88
CA SER A 192 -3.17 -3.56 -16.96
C SER A 192 -4.46 -2.99 -16.37
N PRO A 193 -5.65 -3.32 -16.91
CA PRO A 193 -6.92 -2.97 -16.28
C PRO A 193 -7.05 -3.51 -14.83
N GLN A 194 -6.42 -4.64 -14.53
CA GLN A 194 -6.45 -5.27 -13.21
C GLN A 194 -5.60 -4.53 -12.16
N GLN A 195 -4.82 -3.51 -12.55
CA GLN A 195 -3.96 -2.80 -11.62
C GLN A 195 -4.73 -2.03 -10.55
N VAL A 196 -5.99 -1.68 -10.80
CA VAL A 196 -6.80 -0.85 -9.91
C VAL A 196 -7.33 -1.65 -8.72
N ILE A 197 -7.56 -2.95 -8.92
CA ILE A 197 -8.24 -3.84 -7.99
C ILE A 197 -7.26 -4.73 -7.22
N SER A 198 -7.73 -5.32 -6.13
CA SER A 198 -6.96 -6.29 -5.33
C SER A 198 -6.94 -7.67 -5.98
N VAL A 199 -6.16 -8.57 -5.39
CA VAL A 199 -6.08 -9.98 -5.80
C VAL A 199 -7.45 -10.68 -5.67
N ALA A 200 -8.21 -10.41 -4.61
CA ALA A 200 -9.52 -11.05 -4.42
C ALA A 200 -10.54 -10.55 -5.45
N ALA A 201 -10.65 -9.22 -5.63
CA ALA A 201 -11.56 -8.64 -6.60
C ALA A 201 -11.20 -9.03 -8.05
N ALA A 202 -9.91 -9.22 -8.36
CA ALA A 202 -9.47 -9.67 -9.69
C ALA A 202 -9.89 -11.10 -10.06
N LEU A 203 -10.33 -11.91 -9.10
CA LEU A 203 -10.84 -13.27 -9.34
C LEU A 203 -12.33 -13.29 -9.68
N ILE A 204 -13.04 -12.17 -9.57
CA ILE A 204 -14.45 -12.06 -9.92
C ILE A 204 -14.56 -11.85 -11.44
N PRO A 205 -15.16 -12.81 -12.19
CA PRO A 205 -15.35 -12.64 -13.63
C PRO A 205 -16.45 -11.61 -13.91
N PHE A 206 -16.31 -10.85 -15.00
CA PHE A 206 -17.28 -9.82 -15.40
C PHE A 206 -17.56 -8.76 -14.33
N LEU A 207 -16.52 -8.41 -13.55
CA LEU A 207 -16.60 -7.41 -12.48
C LEU A 207 -17.14 -6.06 -12.98
N GLU A 208 -16.88 -5.71 -14.24
CA GLU A 208 -17.39 -4.53 -14.93
C GLU A 208 -18.92 -4.50 -15.10
N HIS A 209 -19.59 -5.63 -14.88
CA HIS A 209 -21.05 -5.77 -14.94
C HIS A 209 -21.71 -5.83 -13.55
N ASP A 210 -20.92 -5.82 -12.49
CA ASP A 210 -21.39 -5.85 -11.11
C ASP A 210 -21.38 -4.46 -10.45
N ASP A 211 -22.35 -4.23 -9.57
CA ASP A 211 -22.36 -3.05 -8.71
C ASP A 211 -21.23 -3.11 -7.67
N ALA A 212 -20.60 -1.98 -7.37
CA ALA A 212 -19.47 -1.92 -6.45
C ALA A 212 -19.80 -2.47 -5.05
N ASN A 213 -21.03 -2.31 -4.55
CA ASN A 213 -21.40 -2.86 -3.24
C ASN A 213 -21.50 -4.38 -3.26
N ARG A 214 -21.94 -4.96 -4.39
CA ARG A 214 -21.98 -6.42 -4.56
C ARG A 214 -20.59 -6.99 -4.79
N ALA A 215 -19.76 -6.30 -5.56
CA ALA A 215 -18.37 -6.65 -5.74
C ALA A 215 -17.62 -6.67 -4.40
N LEU A 216 -17.87 -5.69 -3.52
CA LEU A 216 -17.32 -5.63 -2.17
C LEU A 216 -17.72 -6.86 -1.33
N MET A 217 -19.00 -7.25 -1.37
CA MET A 217 -19.47 -8.46 -0.67
C MET A 217 -18.93 -9.75 -1.27
N GLY A 218 -18.62 -9.74 -2.58
CA GLY A 218 -18.09 -10.90 -3.29
C GLY A 218 -16.59 -11.11 -3.09
N SER A 219 -15.83 -10.05 -2.84
CA SER A 219 -14.38 -10.04 -2.59
C SER A 219 -14.02 -10.35 -1.15
#